data_AF-A0A6I5NSV0-F1
#
_entry.id   AF-A0A6I5NSV0-F1
#
_cell.length_a   1.000
_cell.length_b   1.000
_cell.length_c   1.000
_cell.angle_alpha   90.00
_cell.angle_beta   90.00
_cell.angle_gamma   90.00
#
_symmetry.space_group_name_H-M   'P 1'
#
loop_
_entity.id
_entity.type
_entity.pdbx_description
1 polymer ?
#
loop_
_entity_poly.entity_id
_entity_poly.type
_entity_poly.pdbx_seq_one_letter_code
_entity_poly.pdbx_strand_id
1 'polypeptide(L)' 'MSVDSKEFHEKLEQARADARTVCADKGEGSPECAAAWDVVEEMQAEVSHQHEAPEKSSFDKYVEENPDAPEARIYED' A
#
# COMPACT_ATOMS: atom_id res chain seq x y z
N MET A 1 -1.51 -5.67 -6.30
CA MET A 1 -2.21 -6.42 -5.23
C MET A 1 -2.85 -5.39 -4.33
N SER A 2 -4.12 -5.52 -3.96
CA SER A 2 -4.75 -4.57 -3.03
C SER A 2 -4.08 -4.72 -1.65
N VAL A 3 -3.77 -3.59 -1.00
CA VAL A 3 -3.24 -3.54 0.37
C VAL A 3 -4.22 -4.14 1.39
N ASP A 4 -5.51 -4.19 1.06
CA ASP A 4 -6.57 -4.77 1.89
C ASP A 4 -6.72 -6.29 1.70
N SER A 5 -5.99 -6.87 0.74
CA SER A 5 -6.11 -8.30 0.45
C SER A 5 -5.49 -9.16 1.56
N LYS A 6 -6.04 -10.38 1.74
CA LYS A 6 -5.52 -11.37 2.70
C LYS A 6 -4.06 -11.72 2.43
N GLU A 7 -3.71 -11.91 1.16
CA GLU A 7 -2.33 -12.21 0.71
C GLU A 7 -1.35 -11.11 1.10
N PHE A 8 -1.76 -9.84 1.04
CA PHE A 8 -0.92 -8.72 1.45
C PHE A 8 -0.68 -8.73 2.96
N HIS A 9 -1.72 -8.95 3.75
CA HIS A 9 -1.62 -9.06 5.21
C HIS A 9 -0.75 -10.24 5.64
N GLU A 10 -0.86 -11.39 4.97
CA GLU A 10 0.00 -12.54 5.23
C GLU A 10 1.47 -12.24 4.93
N LYS A 11 1.77 -11.52 3.85
CA LYS A 11 3.13 -11.05 3.56
C LYS A 11 3.66 -10.06 4.59
N LEU A 12 2.82 -9.15 5.09
CA LEU A 12 3.22 -8.20 6.13
C LEU A 12 3.55 -8.94 7.44
N GLU A 13 2.75 -9.93 7.83
CA GLU A 13 3.03 -10.74 9.02
C GLU A 13 4.29 -11.61 8.84
N GLN A 14 4.52 -12.15 7.63
CA GLN A 14 5.77 -12.83 7.31
C GLN A 14 6.98 -11.89 7.44
N ALA A 15 6.91 -10.69 6.86
CA ALA A 15 7.97 -9.69 6.95
C ALA A 15 8.25 -9.28 8.41
N ARG A 16 7.21 -9.16 9.26
CA ARG A 16 7.35 -8.93 10.70
C ARG A 16 8.03 -10.09 11.43
N ALA A 17 7.70 -11.34 11.07
CA ALA A 17 8.34 -12.51 11.64
C ALA A 17 9.82 -12.60 11.23
N ASP A 18 10.11 -12.30 9.96
CA ASP A 18 11.46 -12.28 9.41
C ASP A 18 12.29 -11.18 10.08
N ALA A 19 11.76 -9.96 10.23
CA ALA A 19 12.43 -8.88 10.93
C ALA A 19 12.79 -9.25 12.37
N ARG A 20 11.85 -9.86 13.12
CA ARG A 20 12.12 -10.35 14.48
C ARG A 20 13.21 -11.42 14.50
N THR A 21 13.20 -12.34 13.53
CA THR A 21 14.19 -13.41 13.42
C THR A 21 15.58 -12.83 13.12
N VAL A 22 15.67 -11.92 12.15
CA VAL A 22 16.92 -11.24 11.79
C VAL A 22 17.47 -10.45 12.97
N CYS A 23 16.63 -9.71 13.70
CA CYS A 23 17.05 -8.98 14.89
C CYS A 23 17.51 -9.90 16.03
N ALA A 24 16.86 -11.05 16.22
CA ALA A 24 17.29 -12.04 17.20
C ALA A 24 18.65 -12.67 16.83
N ASP A 25 18.89 -12.92 15.54
CA ASP A 25 20.10 -13.58 15.04
C ASP A 25 21.30 -12.63 14.88
N LYS A 26 21.06 -11.39 14.46
CA LYS A 26 22.09 -10.39 14.13
C LYS A 26 22.28 -9.34 15.23
N GLY A 27 21.33 -9.24 16.15
CA GLY A 27 21.29 -8.24 17.22
C GLY A 27 20.39 -7.05 16.87
N GLU A 28 19.72 -6.51 17.88
CA GLU A 28 18.72 -5.44 17.72
C GLU A 28 19.29 -4.13 17.15
N GLY A 29 20.59 -3.87 17.34
CA GLY A 29 21.28 -2.69 16.81
C GLY A 29 22.00 -2.93 15.49
N SER A 30 21.82 -4.10 14.86
CA SER A 30 22.53 -4.43 13.62
C SER A 30 21.89 -3.73 12.41
N PRO A 31 22.69 -3.40 11.37
CA PRO A 31 22.15 -2.82 10.14
C PRO A 31 21.20 -3.78 9.41
N GLU A 32 21.36 -5.09 9.56
CA GLU A 32 20.47 -6.09 9.00
C GLU A 32 19.10 -6.10 9.71
N CYS A 33 19.08 -5.93 11.04
CA CYS A 33 17.84 -5.76 11.79
C CYS A 33 17.09 -4.50 11.36
N ALA A 34 17.81 -3.38 11.20
CA ALA A 34 17.23 -2.13 10.71
C ALA A 34 16.64 -2.31 9.30
N ALA A 35 17.41 -2.87 8.36
CA ALA A 35 16.95 -3.09 6.99
C ALA A 35 15.71 -4.02 6.91
N ALA A 36 15.60 -5.02 7.80
CA ALA A 36 14.44 -5.88 7.84
C ALA A 36 13.18 -5.16 8.36
N TRP A 37 13.35 -4.23 9.31
CA TRP A 37 12.26 -3.37 9.77
C TRP A 37 11.89 -2.27 8.76
N ASP A 38 12.84 -1.75 7.99
CA ASP A 38 12.58 -0.79 6.92
C ASP A 38 11.58 -1.37 5.90
N VAL A 39 11.73 -2.65 5.53
CA VAL A 39 10.77 -3.33 4.64
C VAL A 39 9.35 -3.34 5.23
N VAL A 40 9.23 -3.60 6.52
CA VAL A 40 7.94 -3.62 7.24
C VAL A 40 7.34 -2.22 7.32
N GLU A 41 8.17 -1.20 7.49
CA GLU A 41 7.75 0.21 7.51
C GLU A 41 7.22 0.65 6.15
N GLU A 42 7.97 0.42 5.07
CA GLU A 42 7.58 0.75 3.69
C GLU A 42 6.25 0.10 3.30
N MET A 43 6.04 -1.18 3.67
CA MET A 43 4.75 -1.85 3.43
C MET A 43 3.58 -1.18 4.17
N GLN A 44 3.79 -0.68 5.39
CA GLN A 44 2.74 0.02 6.14
C GLN A 44 2.54 1.46 5.64
N ALA A 45 3.60 2.12 5.16
CA ALA A 45 3.53 3.40 4.51
C ALA A 45 2.67 3.32 3.24
N GLU A 46 2.86 2.29 2.41
CA GLU A 46 2.02 2.06 1.23
C GLU A 46 0.54 1.85 1.60
N VAL A 47 0.24 1.12 2.67
CA VAL A 47 -1.14 0.97 3.18
C VAL A 47 -1.73 2.34 3.51
N SER A 48 -0.99 3.15 4.28
CA SER A 48 -1.42 4.49 4.66
C SER A 48 -1.64 5.38 3.43
N HIS A 49 -0.73 5.35 2.45
CA HIS A 49 -0.84 6.13 1.22
C HIS A 49 -2.04 5.73 0.37
N GLN A 50 -2.30 4.42 0.23
CA GLN A 50 -3.47 3.93 -0.50
C GLN A 50 -4.78 4.30 0.21
N HIS A 51 -4.78 4.38 1.54
CA HIS A 51 -5.94 4.79 2.32
C HIS A 51 -6.12 6.32 2.42
N GLU A 52 -5.05 7.09 2.22
CA GLU A 52 -5.10 8.55 2.13
C GLU A 52 -5.65 9.03 0.78
N ALA A 53 -5.45 8.23 -0.28
CA ALA A 53 -6.10 8.50 -1.56
C ALA A 53 -7.63 8.44 -1.38
N PRO A 54 -8.37 9.51 -1.69
CA PRO A 54 -9.82 9.49 -1.55
C PRO A 54 -10.40 8.39 -2.43
N GLU A 55 -11.24 7.54 -1.85
CA GLU A 55 -11.98 6.57 -2.65
C GLU A 55 -12.77 7.32 -3.73
N LYS A 56 -12.57 6.92 -4.99
CA LYS A 56 -13.33 7.45 -6.12
C LYS A 56 -14.80 7.26 -5.86
N SER A 57 -15.55 8.36 -5.92
CA SER A 57 -16.99 8.33 -5.80
C SER A 57 -17.60 7.50 -6.93
N SER A 58 -18.87 7.11 -6.79
CA SER A 58 -19.60 6.44 -7.88
C SER A 58 -19.63 7.29 -9.16
N PHE A 59 -19.59 8.62 -9.02
CA PHE A 59 -19.54 9.53 -10.15
C PHE A 59 -18.16 9.53 -10.83
N ASP A 60 -17.07 9.57 -10.06
CA ASP A 60 -15.71 9.49 -10.61
C ASP A 60 -15.51 8.21 -11.42
N LYS A 61 -15.97 7.06 -10.89
CA LYS A 61 -15.93 5.78 -11.60
C LYS A 61 -16.75 5.81 -12.90
N TYR A 62 -17.96 6.37 -12.86
CA TYR A 62 -18.82 6.47 -14.04
C TYR A 62 -18.20 7.33 -15.14
N VAL A 63 -17.59 8.47 -14.79
CA VAL A 63 -16.93 9.38 -15.73
C VAL A 63 -15.69 8.71 -16.37
N GLU A 64 -14.93 7.92 -15.61
CA GLU A 64 -13.79 7.16 -16.13
C GLU A 64 -14.21 6.04 -17.09
N GLU A 65 -15.33 5.36 -16.80
CA GLU A 65 -15.85 4.27 -17.63
C GLU A 65 -16.60 4.77 -18.88
N ASN A 66 -17.13 6.01 -18.84
CA ASN A 66 -17.96 6.59 -19.90
C ASN A 66 -17.48 8.01 -20.27
N PRO A 67 -16.28 8.17 -20.88
CA PRO A 67 -15.71 9.49 -21.17
C PRO A 67 -16.51 10.31 -22.19
N ASP A 68 -17.37 9.67 -22.98
CA ASP A 68 -18.24 10.29 -23.99
C ASP A 68 -19.62 10.68 -23.45
N ALA A 69 -19.96 10.26 -22.22
CA ALA A 69 -21.18 10.64 -21.54
C ALA A 69 -21.26 12.17 -21.38
N PRO A 70 -22.46 12.77 -21.53
CA PRO A 70 -22.59 14.22 -21.45
C PRO A 70 -22.13 14.80 -20.10
N GLU A 71 -22.21 14.02 -19.01
CA GLU A 71 -21.72 14.39 -17.68
C GLU A 71 -20.19 14.27 -17.52
N ALA A 72 -19.50 13.58 -18.43
CA ALA A 72 -18.07 13.27 -18.38
C ALA A 72 -17.21 14.11 -19.34
N ARG A 73 -17.83 14.87 -20.26
CA ARG A 73 -17.12 15.64 -21.27
C ARG A 73 -16.36 16.81 -20.65
N ILE A 74 -15.04 16.73 -20.71
CA ILE A 74 -14.15 17.85 -20.38
C ILE A 74 -13.88 18.62 -21.67
N TYR A 75 -14.16 19.93 -21.65
CA TYR A 75 -13.85 20.84 -22.74
C TYR A 75 -12.59 21.61 -22.36
N GLU A 76 -11.56 21.55 -23.19
CA GLU A 76 -10.40 22.44 -23.05
C GLU A 76 -10.76 23.81 -23.65
N ASP A 77 -10.48 24.88 -22.90
CA ASP A 77 -10.72 26.29 -23.29
C ASP A 77 -9.73 26.77 -24.36
#